data_AF-H9H7X4-F1
#
_entry.id   AF-H9H7X4-F1
#
_cell.length_a   1.000
_cell.length_b   1.000
_cell.length_c   1.000
_cell.angle_alpha   90.00
_cell.angle_beta   90.00
_cell.angle_gamma   90.00
#
_symmetry.space_group_name_H-M   'P 1'
#
loop_
_entity.id
_entity.type
_entity.pdbx_description
1 polymer ?
#
loop_
_entity_poly.entity_id
_entity_poly.type
_entity_poly.pdbx_seq_one_letter_code
_entity_poly.pdbx_strand_id
1 'polypeptide(L)'
;MKAVYLMLNQCSLSVTDKCLIAEVWCPTRDLVTLQQTPNESSLRSGAGVGTVVHRIPSRESPPTLIRTNRFTASFQGIVDAYGVGCYQEVNPAPYTIITFPFLFAVMFGDVGHGLLMFLFALAMVLGENRPSMKASQNEIWRTFFGGRYLLLLMGAFSIYTGFIYNECFSRATAIFPSGWSIRAMVNQSDWSSEFLAHHPVLTLDPNVTGVFLGPYPFGIDPIWSLAINHLSFLNSYKMKMSVILGILHMAFGVVLGVFNHIHFGQWHRLLLEFVPEVLFLGGLFGYLVFMIVYKWLAFSVASSAEAPSVLIHFINMFLFSQSPTNRPLYPHQVPVQTFLVVLALVSVPVLLLGTPLYLCSQHHRKRRLGRQQRKKTAFCWATEDSPSLNGAQEQEAWGAQEGQSHVGPTRTFSKFCGPFANACEFSYVPSFPPSCITAGEGRFWGRLVPMPPAELSEVLWVMVMRIGLGMSRELGMASLVLVPVFAAFAVLTVAILLVMEGLSAFLHALRLHWVEFQNKFYTGTGYKLSPFTFEVEQSAL
;
A
#
# COMPACT_ATOMS: atom_id res chain seq x y z
N MET A 1 -12.83 -10.34 -39.06
CA MET A 1 -12.31 -9.64 -40.25
C MET A 1 -11.93 -8.18 -39.98
N LYS A 2 -12.81 -7.31 -39.45
CA LYS A 2 -12.49 -5.90 -39.16
C LYS A 2 -11.19 -5.70 -38.35
N ALA A 3 -11.01 -6.50 -37.28
CA ALA A 3 -9.82 -6.45 -36.43
C ALA A 3 -8.51 -6.76 -37.19
N VAL A 4 -8.56 -7.66 -38.18
CA VAL A 4 -7.40 -8.03 -38.99
C VAL A 4 -6.98 -6.88 -39.90
N TYR A 5 -7.94 -6.23 -40.57
CA TYR A 5 -7.64 -5.06 -41.40
C TYR A 5 -7.08 -3.89 -40.60
N LEU A 6 -7.54 -3.70 -39.35
CA LEU A 6 -6.99 -2.67 -38.47
C LEU A 6 -5.52 -2.94 -38.13
N MET A 7 -5.15 -4.20 -37.87
CA MET A 7 -3.75 -4.58 -37.66
C MET A 7 -2.92 -4.45 -38.94
N LEU A 8 -3.44 -4.85 -40.10
CA LEU A 8 -2.75 -4.69 -41.38
C LEU A 8 -2.47 -3.22 -41.72
N ASN A 9 -3.36 -2.31 -41.33
CA ASN A 9 -3.16 -0.86 -41.49
C ASN A 9 -2.04 -0.29 -40.60
N GLN A 10 -1.64 -0.98 -39.52
CA GLN A 10 -0.51 -0.58 -38.68
C GLN A 10 0.84 -1.09 -39.20
N CYS A 11 0.84 -2.01 -40.16
CA CYS A 11 2.04 -2.52 -40.80
C CYS A 11 2.57 -1.52 -41.83
N SER A 12 3.89 -1.50 -42.02
CA SER A 12 4.52 -0.75 -43.10
C SER A 12 4.54 -1.59 -44.39
N LEU A 13 4.25 -0.96 -45.52
CA LEU A 13 4.29 -1.61 -46.83
C LEU A 13 5.67 -1.41 -47.46
N SER A 14 6.36 -2.51 -47.78
CA SER A 14 7.56 -2.45 -48.63
C SER A 14 7.13 -2.37 -50.09
N VAL A 15 7.41 -1.25 -50.75
CA VAL A 15 7.02 -0.99 -52.15
C VAL A 15 7.78 -1.89 -53.13
N THR A 16 8.98 -2.35 -52.78
CA THR A 16 9.84 -3.17 -53.63
C THR A 16 9.43 -4.64 -53.68
N ASP A 17 9.09 -5.23 -52.54
CA ASP A 17 8.91 -6.69 -52.42
C ASP A 17 7.45 -7.13 -52.32
N LYS A 18 6.49 -6.19 -52.37
CA LYS A 18 5.05 -6.43 -52.08
C LYS A 18 4.85 -7.17 -50.75
N CYS A 19 5.75 -6.96 -49.79
CA CYS A 19 5.70 -7.55 -48.45
C CYS A 19 5.27 -6.51 -47.42
N LEU A 20 4.61 -6.97 -46.36
CA LEU A 20 4.28 -6.17 -45.18
C LEU A 20 5.34 -6.40 -44.11
N ILE A 21 5.84 -5.31 -43.52
CA ILE A 21 6.78 -5.32 -42.41
C ILE A 21 6.03 -4.86 -41.16
N ALA A 22 6.06 -5.70 -40.13
CA ALA A 22 5.43 -5.44 -38.85
C ALA A 22 6.48 -5.48 -37.73
N GLU A 23 6.52 -4.42 -36.92
CA GLU A 23 7.31 -4.37 -35.69
C GLU A 23 6.39 -4.71 -34.51
N VAL A 24 6.76 -5.73 -33.73
CA VAL A 24 5.91 -6.25 -32.65
C VAL A 24 6.71 -6.49 -31.38
N TRP A 25 6.09 -6.15 -30.25
CA TRP A 25 6.59 -6.54 -28.94
C TRP A 25 6.19 -7.98 -28.63
N CYS A 26 7.18 -8.86 -28.45
CA CYS A 26 6.97 -10.26 -28.08
C CYS A 26 7.78 -10.60 -26.82
N PRO A 27 7.19 -11.32 -25.84
CA PRO A 27 7.95 -11.85 -24.72
C PRO A 27 9.07 -12.79 -25.21
N THR A 28 10.28 -12.62 -24.70
CA THR A 28 11.45 -13.41 -25.14
C THR A 28 11.26 -14.92 -24.99
N ARG A 29 10.43 -15.36 -24.02
CA ARG A 29 10.10 -16.77 -23.79
C ARG A 29 9.24 -17.38 -24.91
N ASP A 30 8.40 -16.57 -25.55
CA ASP A 30 7.42 -17.03 -26.53
C ASP A 30 7.94 -16.84 -27.98
N LEU A 31 9.18 -16.35 -28.13
CA LEU A 31 9.83 -16.10 -29.43
C LEU A 31 9.96 -17.38 -30.27
N VAL A 32 10.25 -18.51 -29.65
CA VAL A 32 10.40 -19.80 -30.34
C VAL A 32 9.07 -20.23 -30.97
N THR A 33 7.98 -20.13 -30.21
CA THR A 33 6.62 -20.42 -30.68
C THR A 33 6.23 -19.47 -31.83
N LEU A 34 6.60 -18.19 -31.74
CA LEU A 34 6.36 -17.21 -32.78
C LEU A 34 7.13 -17.49 -34.07
N GLN A 35 8.32 -18.11 -34.01
CA GLN A 35 9.06 -18.50 -35.21
C GLN A 35 8.50 -19.76 -35.87
N GLN A 36 7.96 -20.70 -35.07
CA GLN A 36 7.43 -21.97 -35.58
C GLN A 36 6.06 -21.81 -36.24
N THR A 37 5.14 -21.07 -35.61
CA THR A 37 3.74 -20.95 -36.07
C THR A 37 3.60 -20.42 -37.51
N PRO A 38 4.36 -19.40 -37.94
CA PRO A 38 4.32 -18.88 -39.30
C PRO A 38 4.91 -19.82 -40.35
N ASN A 39 5.94 -20.60 -40.00
CA ASN A 39 6.49 -21.63 -40.89
C ASN A 39 5.46 -22.75 -41.13
N GLU A 40 4.75 -23.16 -40.08
CA GLU A 40 3.65 -24.12 -40.20
C GLU A 40 2.48 -23.57 -41.04
N SER A 41 2.13 -22.29 -40.88
CA SER A 41 1.03 -21.69 -41.64
C SER A 41 1.39 -21.47 -43.13
N SER A 42 2.64 -21.09 -43.43
CA SER A 42 3.17 -21.01 -44.80
C SER A 42 3.11 -22.38 -45.49
N LEU A 43 3.54 -23.45 -44.81
CA LEU A 43 3.44 -24.82 -45.31
C LEU A 43 2.00 -25.23 -45.61
N ARG A 44 1.06 -24.89 -44.72
CA ARG A 44 -0.38 -25.19 -44.92
C ARG A 44 -1.02 -24.39 -46.05
N SER A 45 -0.59 -23.14 -46.26
CA SER A 45 -1.16 -22.26 -47.28
C SER A 45 -0.57 -22.50 -48.68
N GLY A 46 0.47 -23.32 -48.81
CA GLY A 46 1.20 -23.50 -50.08
C GLY A 46 1.91 -22.23 -50.57
N ALA A 47 2.03 -21.21 -49.72
CA ALA A 47 2.69 -19.96 -50.06
C ALA A 47 4.22 -20.18 -49.99
N GLY A 48 4.91 -20.13 -51.13
CA GLY A 48 6.35 -20.36 -51.24
C GLY A 48 7.25 -19.30 -50.58
N VAL A 49 6.68 -18.35 -49.84
CA VAL A 49 7.41 -17.30 -49.12
C VAL A 49 7.36 -17.59 -47.63
N GLY A 50 8.52 -17.90 -47.05
CA GLY A 50 8.68 -18.05 -45.62
C GLY A 50 8.65 -16.68 -44.92
N THR A 51 7.95 -16.61 -43.79
CA THR A 51 7.94 -15.45 -42.90
C THR A 51 9.25 -15.37 -42.14
N VAL A 52 9.97 -14.26 -42.26
CA VAL A 52 11.24 -14.05 -41.57
C VAL A 52 11.00 -13.23 -40.30
N VAL A 53 11.43 -13.75 -39.16
CA VAL A 53 11.33 -13.06 -37.86
C VAL A 53 12.73 -12.64 -37.42
N HIS A 54 12.97 -11.33 -37.34
CA HIS A 54 14.26 -10.77 -36.94
C HIS A 54 14.15 -9.99 -35.62
N ARG A 55 15.16 -10.11 -34.75
CA ARG A 55 15.22 -9.36 -33.48
C ARG A 55 15.90 -8.02 -33.71
N ILE A 56 15.17 -6.93 -33.51
CA ILE A 56 15.68 -5.57 -33.67
C ILE A 56 16.00 -4.98 -32.29
N PRO A 57 17.21 -4.43 -32.05
CA PRO A 57 17.49 -3.70 -30.82
C PRO A 57 16.81 -2.32 -30.86
N SER A 58 15.87 -2.08 -29.94
CA SER A 58 15.21 -0.78 -29.77
C SER A 58 15.68 -0.06 -28.50
N ARG A 59 15.61 1.28 -28.51
CA ARG A 59 15.83 2.14 -27.33
C ARG A 59 14.52 2.56 -26.65
N GLU A 60 13.38 2.21 -27.23
CA GLU A 60 12.08 2.51 -26.66
C GLU A 60 11.81 1.63 -25.43
N SER A 61 11.05 2.16 -24.48
CA SER A 61 10.64 1.39 -23.30
C SER A 61 9.65 0.30 -23.71
N PRO A 62 9.96 -0.98 -23.50
CA PRO A 62 9.05 -2.07 -23.83
C PRO A 62 7.81 -2.07 -22.91
N PRO A 63 6.69 -2.67 -23.36
CA PRO A 63 5.50 -2.84 -22.54
C PRO A 63 5.72 -3.84 -21.40
N THR A 64 4.95 -3.71 -20.33
CA THR A 64 4.97 -4.65 -19.21
C THR A 64 3.95 -5.76 -19.35
N LEU A 65 4.42 -6.99 -19.14
CA LEU A 65 3.60 -8.20 -19.12
C LEU A 65 3.79 -8.90 -17.78
N ILE A 66 2.72 -8.99 -17.00
CA ILE A 66 2.67 -9.77 -15.75
C ILE A 66 1.77 -10.97 -16.01
N ARG A 67 2.34 -12.17 -15.93
CA ARG A 67 1.57 -13.41 -16.07
C ARG A 67 0.79 -13.63 -14.78
N THR A 68 -0.54 -13.58 -14.88
CA THR A 68 -1.44 -13.78 -13.74
C THR A 68 -2.12 -15.14 -13.81
N ASN A 69 -2.28 -15.76 -12.64
CA ASN A 69 -3.15 -16.92 -12.47
C ASN A 69 -4.57 -16.44 -12.13
N ARG A 70 -5.54 -17.37 -12.13
CA ARG A 70 -6.94 -17.08 -11.74
C ARG A 70 -7.06 -16.40 -10.38
N PHE A 71 -6.17 -16.75 -9.45
CA PHE A 71 -6.10 -16.17 -8.11
C PHE A 71 -5.49 -14.76 -8.09
N THR A 72 -4.35 -14.57 -8.75
CA THR A 72 -3.59 -13.30 -8.71
C THR A 72 -4.19 -12.23 -9.64
N ALA A 73 -5.06 -12.61 -10.58
CA ALA A 73 -5.66 -11.69 -11.54
C ALA A 73 -6.45 -10.56 -10.87
N SER A 74 -7.22 -10.86 -9.82
CA SER A 74 -8.01 -9.87 -9.07
C SER A 74 -7.11 -8.82 -8.41
N PHE A 75 -6.05 -9.27 -7.74
CA PHE A 75 -5.09 -8.39 -7.07
C PHE A 75 -4.28 -7.56 -8.05
N GLN A 76 -3.87 -8.15 -9.18
CA GLN A 76 -3.19 -7.40 -10.24
C GLN A 76 -4.09 -6.34 -10.85
N GLY A 77 -5.38 -6.61 -11.04
CA GLY A 77 -6.34 -5.62 -11.53
C GLY A 77 -6.42 -4.38 -10.64
N ILE A 78 -6.36 -4.55 -9.31
CA ILE A 78 -6.37 -3.43 -8.34
C ILE A 78 -5.06 -2.64 -8.39
N VAL A 79 -3.93 -3.30 -8.60
CA VAL A 79 -2.63 -2.63 -8.76
C VAL A 79 -2.58 -1.86 -10.08
N ASP A 80 -2.97 -2.49 -11.19
CA ASP A 80 -2.99 -1.89 -12.53
C ASP A 80 -3.93 -0.68 -12.59
N ALA A 81 -4.99 -0.65 -11.77
CA ALA A 81 -5.93 0.47 -11.70
C ALA A 81 -5.31 1.76 -11.14
N TYR A 82 -4.25 1.67 -10.32
CA TYR A 82 -3.50 2.84 -9.87
C TYR A 82 -2.55 3.35 -10.97
N GLY A 83 -1.85 2.42 -11.62
CA GLY A 83 -0.92 2.71 -12.69
C GLY A 83 -0.17 1.45 -13.07
N VAL A 84 0.31 1.37 -14.31
CA VAL A 84 1.03 0.20 -14.80
C VAL A 84 2.53 0.38 -14.56
N GLY A 85 3.18 -0.64 -14.01
CA GLY A 85 4.58 -0.56 -13.60
C GLY A 85 5.51 -0.40 -14.79
N CYS A 86 6.69 0.18 -14.52
CA CYS A 86 7.75 0.26 -15.52
C CYS A 86 8.32 -1.12 -15.86
N TYR A 87 8.97 -1.23 -17.02
CA TYR A 87 9.60 -2.48 -17.43
C TYR A 87 10.66 -2.94 -16.43
N GLN A 88 10.50 -4.18 -15.96
CA GLN A 88 11.35 -4.82 -14.94
C GLN A 88 11.36 -4.14 -13.56
N GLU A 89 10.34 -3.34 -13.24
CA GLU A 89 10.11 -2.83 -11.89
C GLU A 89 9.54 -3.93 -10.96
N VAL A 90 9.74 -3.77 -9.66
CA VAL A 90 9.17 -4.69 -8.65
C VAL A 90 7.64 -4.57 -8.65
N ASN A 91 6.97 -5.70 -8.89
CA ASN A 91 5.51 -5.74 -8.84
C ASN A 91 5.03 -5.70 -7.38
N PRO A 92 4.13 -4.77 -6.98
CA PRO A 92 3.56 -4.75 -5.64
C PRO A 92 2.52 -5.87 -5.41
N ALA A 93 1.96 -6.47 -6.47
CA ALA A 93 0.84 -7.41 -6.37
C ALA A 93 1.08 -8.64 -5.46
N PRO A 94 2.27 -9.28 -5.43
CA PRO A 94 2.51 -10.41 -4.54
C PRO A 94 2.34 -10.05 -3.05
N TYR A 95 2.70 -8.83 -2.67
CA TYR A 95 2.59 -8.35 -1.30
C TYR A 95 1.16 -7.93 -0.97
N THR A 96 0.48 -7.26 -1.91
CA THR A 96 -0.92 -6.85 -1.74
C THR A 96 -1.85 -8.04 -1.55
N ILE A 97 -1.53 -9.25 -2.05
CA ILE A 97 -2.35 -10.46 -1.80
C ILE A 97 -2.62 -10.70 -0.31
N ILE A 98 -1.65 -10.41 0.56
CA ILE A 98 -1.76 -10.66 2.01
C ILE A 98 -1.99 -9.36 2.77
N THR A 99 -1.22 -8.30 2.47
CA THR A 99 -1.28 -7.05 3.24
C THR A 99 -2.61 -6.33 3.06
N PHE A 100 -3.22 -6.42 1.88
CA PHE A 100 -4.50 -5.75 1.59
C PHE A 100 -5.66 -6.34 2.39
N PRO A 101 -5.95 -7.66 2.32
CA PRO A 101 -6.96 -8.27 3.16
C PRO A 101 -6.70 -8.13 4.66
N PHE A 102 -5.43 -8.15 5.09
CA PHE A 102 -5.06 -7.97 6.49
C PHE A 102 -5.37 -6.56 7.02
N LEU A 103 -4.98 -5.51 6.28
CA LEU A 103 -5.29 -4.12 6.68
C LEU A 103 -6.80 -3.85 6.65
N PHE A 104 -7.52 -4.42 5.68
CA PHE A 104 -8.97 -4.41 5.69
C PHE A 104 -9.54 -5.06 6.96
N ALA A 105 -9.03 -6.23 7.34
CA ALA A 105 -9.50 -6.97 8.50
C ALA A 105 -9.24 -6.23 9.82
N VAL A 106 -8.18 -5.43 9.92
CA VAL A 106 -7.92 -4.59 11.11
C VAL A 106 -8.99 -3.50 11.25
N MET A 107 -9.50 -2.98 10.12
CA MET A 107 -10.56 -1.96 10.08
C MET A 107 -11.97 -2.55 10.26
N PHE A 108 -12.21 -3.74 9.70
CA PHE A 108 -13.49 -4.45 9.69
C PHE A 108 -13.40 -5.76 10.50
N GLY A 109 -12.87 -5.67 11.72
CA GLY A 109 -12.63 -6.84 12.57
C GLY A 109 -13.86 -7.20 13.40
N ASP A 110 -14.71 -8.08 12.89
CA ASP A 110 -15.83 -8.70 13.64
C ASP A 110 -16.00 -10.13 13.17
N VAL A 111 -16.07 -11.08 14.11
CA VAL A 111 -16.20 -12.51 13.80
C VAL A 111 -17.50 -12.80 13.03
N GLY A 112 -18.61 -12.18 13.43
CA GLY A 112 -19.94 -12.41 12.85
C GLY A 112 -20.04 -11.88 11.43
N HIS A 113 -19.69 -10.61 11.23
CA HIS A 113 -19.72 -9.98 9.91
C HIS A 113 -18.68 -10.61 8.96
N GLY A 114 -17.47 -10.90 9.47
CA GLY A 114 -16.42 -11.61 8.72
C GLY A 114 -16.85 -13.00 8.26
N LEU A 115 -17.57 -13.76 9.11
CA LEU A 115 -18.12 -15.07 8.76
C LEU A 115 -19.16 -14.96 7.64
N LEU A 116 -20.07 -13.99 7.71
CA LEU A 116 -21.06 -13.77 6.65
C LEU A 116 -20.39 -13.43 5.31
N MET A 117 -19.40 -12.54 5.32
CA MET A 117 -18.63 -12.23 4.11
C MET A 117 -17.86 -13.44 3.58
N PHE A 118 -17.23 -14.22 4.46
CA PHE A 118 -16.49 -15.43 4.10
C PHE A 118 -17.40 -16.48 3.46
N LEU A 119 -18.58 -16.73 4.03
CA LEU A 119 -19.56 -17.67 3.49
C LEU A 119 -20.08 -17.20 2.12
N PHE A 120 -20.38 -15.91 1.97
CA PHE A 120 -20.79 -15.35 0.68
C PHE A 120 -19.70 -15.49 -0.39
N ALA A 121 -18.44 -15.17 -0.04
CA ALA A 121 -17.31 -15.32 -0.94
C ALA A 121 -17.04 -16.80 -1.30
N LEU A 122 -17.14 -17.70 -0.32
CA LEU A 122 -17.00 -19.14 -0.52
C LEU A 122 -18.09 -19.67 -1.46
N ALA A 123 -19.34 -19.21 -1.31
CA ALA A 123 -20.43 -19.57 -2.21
C ALA A 123 -20.14 -19.15 -3.67
N MET A 124 -19.56 -17.96 -3.89
CA MET A 124 -19.14 -17.52 -5.22
C MET A 124 -17.99 -18.36 -5.80
N VAL A 125 -17.03 -18.78 -4.96
CA VAL A 125 -15.91 -19.62 -5.39
C VAL A 125 -16.39 -21.04 -5.73
N LEU A 126 -17.25 -21.65 -4.92
CA LEU A 126 -17.84 -22.95 -5.20
C LEU A 126 -18.76 -22.93 -6.44
N GLY A 127 -19.43 -21.79 -6.67
CA GLY A 127 -20.29 -21.55 -7.83
C GLY A 127 -19.55 -21.24 -9.14
N GLU A 128 -18.21 -21.23 -9.16
CA GLU A 128 -17.41 -20.79 -10.31
C GLU A 128 -17.69 -21.56 -11.61
N ASN A 129 -18.08 -22.83 -11.52
CA ASN A 129 -18.34 -23.66 -12.70
C ASN A 129 -19.75 -23.46 -13.30
N ARG A 130 -20.65 -22.74 -12.62
CA ARG A 130 -22.03 -22.55 -13.11
C ARG A 130 -22.08 -21.43 -14.15
N PRO A 131 -22.61 -21.67 -15.36
CA PRO A 131 -22.67 -20.66 -16.43
C PRO A 131 -23.57 -19.47 -16.07
N SER A 132 -24.63 -19.69 -15.30
CA SER A 132 -25.54 -18.63 -14.81
C SER A 132 -24.82 -17.55 -13.98
N MET A 133 -23.76 -17.91 -13.25
CA MET A 133 -22.98 -16.96 -12.44
C MET A 133 -22.02 -16.12 -13.31
N LYS A 134 -21.61 -16.64 -14.47
CA LYS A 134 -20.72 -15.97 -15.44
C LYS A 134 -21.47 -15.10 -16.43
N ALA A 135 -22.69 -15.50 -16.81
CA ALA A 135 -23.52 -14.83 -17.82
C ALA A 135 -24.31 -13.62 -17.28
N SER A 136 -24.21 -13.33 -15.99
CA SER A 136 -24.90 -12.18 -15.39
C SER A 136 -24.34 -10.87 -15.96
N GLN A 137 -25.24 -10.05 -16.54
CA GLN A 137 -24.93 -8.77 -17.17
C GLN A 137 -24.76 -7.62 -16.16
N ASN A 138 -25.10 -7.84 -14.88
CA ASN A 138 -25.01 -6.80 -13.86
C ASN A 138 -23.53 -6.44 -13.62
N GLU A 139 -23.16 -5.18 -13.88
CA GLU A 139 -21.79 -4.66 -13.75
C GLU A 139 -21.24 -4.84 -12.32
N ILE A 140 -22.07 -4.55 -11.32
CA ILE A 140 -21.75 -4.74 -9.90
C ILE A 140 -21.41 -6.21 -9.64
N TRP A 141 -22.24 -7.13 -10.13
CA TRP A 141 -22.01 -8.56 -9.97
C TRP A 141 -20.72 -9.04 -10.64
N ARG A 142 -20.42 -8.55 -11.86
CA ARG A 142 -19.17 -8.87 -12.57
C ARG A 142 -17.95 -8.40 -11.78
N THR A 143 -18.03 -7.23 -11.15
CA THR A 143 -16.95 -6.69 -10.31
C THR A 143 -16.72 -7.55 -9.07
N PHE A 144 -17.79 -7.90 -8.33
CA PHE A 144 -17.69 -8.80 -7.17
C PHE A 144 -17.20 -10.20 -7.55
N PHE A 145 -17.69 -10.77 -8.65
CA PHE A 145 -17.27 -12.09 -9.13
C PHE A 145 -15.82 -12.12 -9.61
N GLY A 146 -15.35 -11.02 -10.22
CA GLY A 146 -13.94 -10.80 -10.56
C GLY A 146 -13.04 -10.71 -9.32
N GLY A 147 -13.57 -10.23 -8.20
CA GLY A 147 -12.89 -10.11 -6.90
C GLY A 147 -13.06 -11.29 -5.94
N ARG A 148 -13.63 -12.43 -6.36
CA ARG A 148 -14.06 -13.52 -5.44
C ARG A 148 -12.98 -14.01 -4.46
N TYR A 149 -11.75 -14.18 -4.91
CA TYR A 149 -10.65 -14.63 -4.04
C TYR A 149 -10.21 -13.56 -3.05
N LEU A 150 -10.29 -12.29 -3.45
CA LEU A 150 -10.01 -11.16 -2.59
C LEU A 150 -11.05 -11.04 -1.47
N LEU A 151 -12.35 -11.16 -1.80
CA LEU A 151 -13.40 -11.18 -0.77
C LEU A 151 -13.24 -12.37 0.19
N LEU A 152 -12.83 -13.53 -0.32
CA LEU A 152 -12.60 -14.73 0.51
C LEU A 152 -11.48 -14.51 1.53
N LEU A 153 -10.35 -13.93 1.09
CA LEU A 153 -9.25 -13.58 1.99
C LEU A 153 -9.64 -12.50 3.00
N MET A 154 -10.37 -11.46 2.57
CA MET A 154 -10.86 -10.41 3.46
C MET A 154 -11.77 -10.97 4.56
N GLY A 155 -12.70 -11.87 4.21
CA GLY A 155 -13.55 -12.56 5.19
C GLY A 155 -12.74 -13.42 6.15
N ALA A 156 -11.79 -14.21 5.66
CA ALA A 156 -10.94 -15.06 6.50
C ALA A 156 -10.08 -14.27 7.50
N PHE A 157 -9.44 -13.18 7.05
CA PHE A 157 -8.67 -12.32 7.93
C PHE A 157 -9.57 -11.51 8.90
N SER A 158 -10.76 -11.10 8.47
CA SER A 158 -11.75 -10.42 9.33
C SER A 158 -12.22 -11.31 10.48
N ILE A 159 -12.40 -12.61 10.24
CA ILE A 159 -12.67 -13.60 11.30
C ILE A 159 -11.48 -13.65 12.29
N TYR A 160 -10.25 -13.72 11.77
CA TYR A 160 -9.04 -13.76 12.60
C TYR A 160 -8.88 -12.50 13.48
N THR A 161 -9.03 -11.31 12.90
CA THR A 161 -8.93 -10.05 13.66
C THR A 161 -10.13 -9.84 14.58
N GLY A 162 -11.33 -10.28 14.20
CA GLY A 162 -12.52 -10.30 15.06
C GLY A 162 -12.30 -11.13 16.32
N PHE A 163 -11.62 -12.28 16.19
CA PHE A 163 -11.24 -13.09 17.35
C PHE A 163 -10.17 -12.41 18.23
N ILE A 164 -9.23 -11.67 17.63
CA ILE A 164 -8.25 -10.87 18.40
C ILE A 164 -8.96 -9.77 19.19
N TYR A 165 -9.91 -9.06 18.57
CA TYR A 165 -10.72 -8.06 19.27
C TYR A 165 -11.72 -8.67 20.24
N ASN A 166 -12.00 -9.97 20.10
CA ASN A 166 -13.02 -10.69 20.85
C ASN A 166 -14.40 -10.03 20.71
N GLU A 167 -14.78 -9.68 19.48
CA GLU A 167 -16.06 -9.05 19.14
C GLU A 167 -16.80 -9.92 18.11
N CYS A 168 -18.00 -10.39 18.47
CA CYS A 168 -18.91 -11.11 17.61
C CYS A 168 -20.30 -10.46 17.69
N PHE A 169 -20.73 -9.77 16.62
CA PHE A 169 -21.97 -8.99 16.62
C PHE A 169 -22.10 -8.07 17.85
N SER A 170 -21.05 -7.30 18.14
CA SER A 170 -20.94 -6.42 19.32
C SER A 170 -20.86 -7.10 20.70
N ARG A 171 -20.76 -8.43 20.79
CA ARG A 171 -20.65 -9.15 22.06
C ARG A 171 -19.33 -9.91 22.17
N ALA A 172 -18.75 -9.89 23.36
CA ALA A 172 -17.54 -10.67 23.64
C ALA A 172 -17.86 -12.15 23.88
N THR A 173 -16.96 -13.01 23.39
CA THR A 173 -17.04 -14.45 23.60
C THR A 173 -16.12 -14.88 24.74
N ALA A 174 -16.66 -15.59 25.72
CA ALA A 174 -15.88 -16.13 26.84
C ALA A 174 -15.28 -17.50 26.46
N ILE A 175 -14.18 -17.50 25.69
CA ILE A 175 -13.50 -18.73 25.26
C ILE A 175 -12.61 -19.29 26.37
N PHE A 176 -11.87 -18.41 27.06
CA PHE A 176 -10.98 -18.74 28.17
C PHE A 176 -11.47 -18.06 29.46
N PRO A 177 -11.05 -18.53 30.65
CA PRO A 177 -11.32 -17.81 31.89
C PRO A 177 -10.70 -16.40 31.84
N SER A 178 -11.44 -15.41 32.35
CA SER A 178 -10.98 -14.02 32.42
C SER A 178 -9.76 -13.89 33.32
N GLY A 179 -8.83 -13.00 32.95
CA GLY A 179 -7.69 -12.64 33.79
C GLY A 179 -8.08 -11.80 35.00
N TRP A 180 -9.29 -11.24 34.98
CA TRP A 180 -9.87 -10.46 36.08
C TRP A 180 -10.75 -11.32 36.97
N SER A 181 -10.57 -11.19 38.29
CA SER A 181 -11.38 -11.88 39.29
C SER A 181 -12.09 -10.87 40.21
N ILE A 182 -13.43 -10.86 40.14
CA ILE A 182 -14.27 -10.01 41.00
C ILE A 182 -14.31 -10.55 42.43
N ARG A 183 -14.20 -11.88 42.58
CA ARG A 183 -14.24 -12.55 43.90
C ARG A 183 -13.09 -12.13 44.82
N ALA A 184 -11.90 -11.90 44.27
CA ALA A 184 -10.78 -11.40 45.07
C ALA A 184 -11.07 -10.01 45.64
N MET A 185 -11.72 -9.14 44.86
CA MET A 185 -12.12 -7.81 45.31
C MET A 185 -13.16 -7.89 46.41
N VAL A 186 -14.22 -8.69 46.26
CA VAL A 186 -15.27 -8.87 47.29
C VAL A 186 -14.70 -9.42 48.60
N ASN A 187 -13.70 -10.29 48.54
CA ASN A 187 -13.11 -10.90 49.73
C ASN A 187 -12.09 -9.99 50.45
N GLN A 188 -11.42 -9.10 49.72
CA GLN A 188 -10.33 -8.26 50.25
C GLN A 188 -10.75 -6.80 50.50
N SER A 189 -11.85 -6.35 49.90
CA SER A 189 -12.42 -5.01 50.11
C SER A 189 -13.74 -5.10 50.88
N ASP A 190 -14.10 -4.03 51.59
CA ASP A 190 -15.35 -3.92 52.36
C ASP A 190 -16.59 -3.72 51.46
N TRP A 191 -16.72 -4.50 50.39
CA TRP A 191 -17.92 -4.53 49.56
C TRP A 191 -19.03 -5.30 50.31
N SER A 192 -19.60 -4.66 51.33
CA SER A 192 -20.78 -5.15 52.02
C SER A 192 -22.00 -5.09 51.11
N SER A 193 -23.04 -5.89 51.41
CA SER A 193 -24.31 -5.83 50.68
C SER A 193 -24.96 -4.44 50.71
N GLU A 194 -24.70 -3.66 51.76
CA GLU A 194 -25.15 -2.28 51.91
C GLU A 194 -24.34 -1.32 51.01
N PHE A 195 -23.01 -1.50 50.93
CA PHE A 195 -22.16 -0.71 50.03
C PHE A 195 -22.54 -0.90 48.55
N LEU A 196 -22.83 -2.14 48.14
CA LEU A 196 -23.29 -2.47 46.79
C LEU A 196 -24.66 -1.88 46.45
N ALA A 197 -25.54 -1.70 47.45
CA ALA A 197 -26.84 -1.07 47.25
C ALA A 197 -26.72 0.44 47.02
N HIS A 198 -25.72 1.09 47.62
CA HIS A 198 -25.49 2.54 47.49
C HIS A 198 -24.60 2.93 46.30
N HIS A 199 -23.71 2.05 45.82
CA HIS A 199 -22.77 2.35 44.73
C HIS A 199 -23.06 1.50 43.47
N PRO A 200 -23.79 2.04 42.47
CA PRO A 200 -24.13 1.30 41.26
C PRO A 200 -22.95 1.11 40.28
N VAL A 201 -21.88 1.91 40.43
CA VAL A 201 -20.67 1.83 39.62
C VAL A 201 -19.50 1.49 40.52
N LEU A 202 -18.85 0.36 40.24
CA LEU A 202 -17.72 -0.15 41.00
C LEU A 202 -16.47 -0.10 40.13
N THR A 203 -15.32 0.16 40.76
CA THR A 203 -14.02 0.10 40.11
C THR A 203 -13.24 -1.08 40.67
N LEU A 204 -12.63 -1.86 39.78
CA LEU A 204 -11.74 -2.94 40.15
C LEU A 204 -10.33 -2.37 40.24
N ASP A 205 -9.74 -2.39 41.43
CA ASP A 205 -8.36 -1.97 41.61
C ASP A 205 -7.41 -3.12 41.25
N PRO A 206 -6.60 -2.99 40.18
CA PRO A 206 -5.65 -4.03 39.80
C PRO A 206 -4.50 -4.22 40.80
N ASN A 207 -4.29 -3.29 41.74
CA ASN A 207 -3.22 -3.39 42.75
C ASN A 207 -3.56 -4.39 43.87
N VAL A 208 -4.85 -4.72 44.03
CA VAL A 208 -5.32 -5.67 45.04
C VAL A 208 -4.99 -7.11 44.61
N THR A 209 -4.44 -7.89 45.54
CA THR A 209 -3.89 -9.22 45.23
C THR A 209 -4.96 -10.17 44.70
N GLY A 210 -4.72 -10.80 43.55
CA GLY A 210 -5.65 -11.76 42.94
C GLY A 210 -6.79 -11.13 42.13
N VAL A 211 -6.92 -9.80 42.07
CA VAL A 211 -7.89 -9.14 41.17
C VAL A 211 -7.44 -9.27 39.71
N PHE A 212 -6.14 -9.13 39.44
CA PHE A 212 -5.55 -9.41 38.14
C PHE A 212 -4.61 -10.62 38.23
N LEU A 213 -5.02 -11.74 37.63
CA LEU A 213 -4.32 -13.03 37.66
C LEU A 213 -3.29 -13.18 36.53
N GLY A 214 -3.41 -12.35 35.48
CA GLY A 214 -2.53 -12.35 34.32
C GLY A 214 -3.22 -11.91 33.03
N PRO A 215 -2.45 -11.75 31.93
CA PRO A 215 -3.01 -11.41 30.63
C PRO A 215 -3.86 -12.55 30.07
N TYR A 216 -4.90 -12.18 29.32
CA TYR A 216 -5.76 -13.14 28.64
C TYR A 216 -4.96 -13.88 27.55
N PRO A 217 -5.07 -15.23 27.42
CA PRO A 217 -4.21 -16.00 26.54
C PRO A 217 -4.32 -15.65 25.04
N PHE A 218 -5.48 -15.20 24.58
CA PHE A 218 -5.71 -14.93 23.16
C PHE A 218 -6.77 -13.84 22.94
N GLY A 219 -6.36 -12.69 22.40
CA GLY A 219 -7.25 -11.56 22.16
C GLY A 219 -7.50 -10.71 23.40
N ILE A 220 -8.60 -9.94 23.38
CA ILE A 220 -8.97 -9.03 24.46
C ILE A 220 -9.86 -9.75 25.49
N ASP A 221 -9.64 -9.49 26.78
CA ASP A 221 -10.41 -10.10 27.86
C ASP A 221 -11.91 -9.77 27.73
N PRO A 222 -12.81 -10.77 27.77
CA PRO A 222 -14.25 -10.56 27.67
C PRO A 222 -14.84 -9.59 28.69
N ILE A 223 -14.21 -9.43 29.87
CA ILE A 223 -14.71 -8.54 30.92
C ILE A 223 -14.84 -7.10 30.45
N TRP A 224 -14.01 -6.68 29.48
CA TRP A 224 -14.04 -5.32 28.94
C TRP A 224 -15.34 -5.03 28.20
N SER A 225 -16.03 -6.01 27.61
CA SER A 225 -17.33 -5.77 26.97
C SER A 225 -18.43 -5.37 27.96
N LEU A 226 -18.25 -5.67 29.25
CA LEU A 226 -19.19 -5.29 30.32
C LEU A 226 -18.80 -3.97 31.02
N ALA A 227 -17.57 -3.49 30.80
CA ALA A 227 -17.02 -2.37 31.53
C ALA A 227 -17.48 -1.03 30.94
N ILE A 228 -17.75 -0.04 31.79
CA ILE A 228 -18.14 1.32 31.35
C ILE A 228 -16.95 2.05 30.69
N ASN A 229 -15.73 1.78 31.15
CA ASN A 229 -14.49 2.38 30.66
C ASN A 229 -13.85 1.63 29.48
N HIS A 230 -14.56 0.68 28.86
CA HIS A 230 -14.04 -0.13 27.75
C HIS A 230 -13.57 0.71 26.56
N LEU A 231 -14.30 1.80 26.24
CA LEU A 231 -13.99 2.63 25.09
C LEU A 231 -12.64 3.34 25.25
N SER A 232 -12.31 3.80 26.46
CA SER A 232 -11.02 4.44 26.75
C SER A 232 -9.85 3.47 26.58
N PHE A 233 -10.03 2.22 27.03
CA PHE A 233 -9.04 1.15 26.90
C PHE A 233 -8.87 0.73 25.42
N LEU A 234 -9.96 0.39 24.73
CA LEU A 234 -9.93 -0.08 23.35
C LEU A 234 -9.42 1.00 22.40
N ASN A 235 -9.80 2.26 22.57
CA ASN A 235 -9.32 3.35 21.73
C ASN A 235 -7.80 3.56 21.92
N SER A 236 -7.31 3.52 23.16
CA SER A 236 -5.88 3.59 23.45
C SER A 236 -5.09 2.43 22.84
N TYR A 237 -5.65 1.22 22.86
CA TYR A 237 -5.05 0.04 22.23
C TYR A 237 -5.05 0.14 20.70
N LYS A 238 -6.23 0.39 20.11
CA LYS A 238 -6.45 0.48 18.65
C LYS A 238 -5.56 1.57 18.03
N MET A 239 -5.46 2.75 18.66
CA MET A 239 -4.59 3.84 18.19
C MET A 239 -3.10 3.45 18.22
N LYS A 240 -2.64 2.75 19.26
CA LYS A 240 -1.22 2.33 19.34
C LYS A 240 -0.91 1.23 18.34
N MET A 241 -1.81 0.26 18.18
CA MET A 241 -1.65 -0.82 17.21
C MET A 241 -1.65 -0.31 15.77
N SER A 242 -2.51 0.67 15.44
CA SER A 242 -2.53 1.27 14.11
C SER A 242 -1.20 1.97 13.79
N VAL A 243 -0.61 2.69 14.75
CA VAL A 243 0.71 3.33 14.60
C VAL A 243 1.81 2.31 14.33
N ILE A 244 1.85 1.21 15.08
CA ILE A 244 2.85 0.15 14.88
C ILE A 244 2.70 -0.49 13.50
N LEU A 245 1.49 -0.87 13.11
CA LEU A 245 1.22 -1.49 11.81
C LEU A 245 1.53 -0.55 10.64
N GLY A 246 1.17 0.73 10.76
CA GLY A 246 1.43 1.73 9.72
C GLY A 246 2.93 1.94 9.48
N ILE A 247 3.72 2.09 10.54
CA ILE A 247 5.17 2.30 10.44
C ILE A 247 5.87 1.04 9.87
N LEU A 248 5.46 -0.15 10.31
CA LEU A 248 5.98 -1.40 9.74
C LEU A 248 5.65 -1.54 8.25
N HIS A 249 4.41 -1.20 7.85
CA HIS A 249 3.97 -1.25 6.45
C HIS A 249 4.73 -0.26 5.56
N MET A 250 4.94 0.98 6.02
CA MET A 250 5.73 1.97 5.30
C MET A 250 7.21 1.59 5.23
N ALA A 251 7.80 1.11 6.33
CA ALA A 251 9.19 0.65 6.36
C ALA A 251 9.40 -0.51 5.37
N PHE A 252 8.44 -1.43 5.28
CA PHE A 252 8.47 -2.51 4.30
C PHE A 252 8.46 -1.99 2.85
N GLY A 253 7.65 -0.98 2.54
CA GLY A 253 7.64 -0.33 1.22
C GLY A 253 8.99 0.29 0.84
N VAL A 254 9.66 0.98 1.77
CA VAL A 254 10.99 1.57 1.54
C VAL A 254 12.05 0.48 1.27
N VAL A 255 11.99 -0.66 1.99
CA VAL A 255 12.89 -1.80 1.73
C VAL A 255 12.70 -2.36 0.33
N LEU A 256 11.46 -2.41 -0.20
CA LEU A 256 11.23 -2.87 -1.58
C LEU A 256 11.87 -1.95 -2.63
N GLY A 257 11.96 -0.64 -2.35
CA GLY A 257 12.67 0.32 -3.19
C GLY A 257 14.14 -0.01 -3.41
N VAL A 258 14.81 -0.63 -2.42
CA VAL A 258 16.22 -1.04 -2.52
C VAL A 258 16.43 -2.02 -3.67
N PHE A 259 15.57 -3.02 -3.80
CA PHE A 259 15.69 -4.01 -4.86
C PHE A 259 15.58 -3.37 -6.25
N ASN A 260 14.76 -2.32 -6.37
CA ASN A 260 14.60 -1.55 -7.59
C ASN A 260 15.92 -0.83 -7.97
N HIS A 261 16.54 -0.12 -7.02
CA HIS A 261 17.80 0.58 -7.24
C HIS A 261 18.98 -0.36 -7.55
N ILE A 262 19.01 -1.53 -6.91
CA ILE A 262 20.02 -2.57 -7.18
C ILE A 262 19.85 -3.11 -8.59
N HIS A 263 18.63 -3.46 -9.00
CA HIS A 263 18.35 -4.02 -10.32
C HIS A 263 18.70 -3.06 -11.46
N PHE A 264 18.36 -1.77 -11.32
CA PHE A 264 18.72 -0.73 -12.30
C PHE A 264 20.17 -0.23 -12.20
N GLY A 265 20.97 -0.74 -11.26
CA GLY A 265 22.39 -0.38 -11.10
C GLY A 265 22.64 1.06 -10.66
N GLN A 266 21.65 1.72 -10.04
CA GLN A 266 21.70 3.13 -9.65
C GLN A 266 22.25 3.32 -8.23
N TRP A 267 23.52 2.95 -8.01
CA TRP A 267 24.18 3.00 -6.69
C TRP A 267 24.13 4.35 -5.97
N HIS A 268 24.12 5.45 -6.73
CA HIS A 268 24.05 6.80 -6.16
C HIS A 268 22.71 7.07 -5.46
N ARG A 269 21.59 6.56 -5.99
CA ARG A 269 20.25 6.71 -5.38
C ARG A 269 20.14 5.90 -4.10
N LEU A 270 20.73 4.69 -4.08
CA LEU A 270 20.75 3.87 -2.88
C LEU A 270 21.42 4.60 -1.69
N LEU A 271 22.51 5.31 -1.91
CA LEU A 271 23.23 6.00 -0.83
C LEU A 271 22.62 7.37 -0.48
N LEU A 272 22.09 8.10 -1.47
CA LEU A 272 21.61 9.48 -1.29
C LEU A 272 20.11 9.60 -1.02
N GLU A 273 19.29 8.60 -1.39
CA GLU A 273 17.84 8.61 -1.18
C GLU A 273 17.47 7.60 -0.08
N PHE A 274 17.83 6.31 -0.24
CA PHE A 274 17.39 5.26 0.68
C PHE A 274 18.00 5.36 2.09
N VAL A 275 19.30 5.60 2.23
CA VAL A 275 19.95 5.68 3.56
C VAL A 275 19.36 6.83 4.39
N PRO A 276 19.27 8.08 3.89
CA PRO A 276 18.61 9.17 4.61
C PRO A 276 17.15 8.88 4.92
N GLU A 277 16.40 8.24 4.01
CA GLU A 277 15.00 7.89 4.23
C GLU A 277 14.81 6.89 5.38
N VAL A 278 15.61 5.83 5.44
CA VAL A 278 15.58 4.84 6.54
C VAL A 278 16.02 5.46 7.85
N LEU A 279 17.05 6.31 7.84
CA LEU A 279 17.50 7.00 9.05
C LEU A 279 16.43 7.97 9.58
N PHE A 280 15.76 8.69 8.69
CA PHE A 280 14.66 9.60 9.05
C PHE A 280 13.45 8.83 9.61
N LEU A 281 12.96 7.84 8.88
CA LEU A 281 11.80 7.04 9.28
C LEU A 281 12.07 6.23 10.56
N GLY A 282 13.20 5.53 10.60
CA GLY A 282 13.60 4.73 11.76
C GLY A 282 13.93 5.59 12.99
N GLY A 283 14.59 6.74 12.79
CA GLY A 283 15.01 7.62 13.87
C GLY A 283 13.87 8.30 14.61
N LEU A 284 12.82 8.73 13.90
CA LEU A 284 11.67 9.40 14.51
C LEU A 284 10.53 8.42 14.83
N PHE A 285 10.01 7.74 13.80
CA PHE A 285 8.83 6.89 13.92
C PHE A 285 9.16 5.50 14.44
N GLY A 286 10.31 4.93 14.04
CA GLY A 286 10.80 3.69 14.65
C GLY A 286 11.03 3.86 16.16
N TYR A 287 11.57 5.00 16.59
CA TYR A 287 11.72 5.32 18.00
C TYR A 287 10.36 5.51 18.73
N LEU A 288 9.35 6.06 18.06
CA LEU A 288 7.99 6.12 18.60
C LEU A 288 7.42 4.71 18.87
N VAL A 289 7.59 3.78 17.93
CA VAL A 289 7.20 2.36 18.12
C VAL A 289 7.95 1.75 19.30
N PHE A 290 9.25 2.00 19.40
CA PHE A 290 10.06 1.56 20.53
C PHE A 290 9.51 2.09 21.87
N MET A 291 9.16 3.38 21.97
CA MET A 291 8.57 3.95 23.19
C MET A 291 7.23 3.31 23.56
N ILE A 292 6.37 2.99 22.58
CA ILE A 292 5.09 2.33 22.82
C ILE A 292 5.30 0.92 23.39
N VAL A 293 6.16 0.13 22.75
CA VAL A 293 6.45 -1.26 23.17
C VAL A 293 7.16 -1.26 24.52
N TYR A 294 8.14 -0.38 24.72
CA TYR A 294 8.83 -0.25 26.01
C TYR A 294 7.86 0.12 27.13
N LYS A 295 6.92 1.04 26.88
CA LYS A 295 5.90 1.40 27.87
C LYS A 295 5.02 0.20 28.26
N TRP A 296 4.67 -0.66 27.30
CA TRP A 296 3.91 -1.88 27.59
C TRP A 296 4.67 -2.91 28.43
N LEU A 297 6.00 -2.94 28.33
CA LEU A 297 6.84 -3.91 29.05
C LEU A 297 7.31 -3.40 30.43
N ALA A 298 7.58 -2.10 30.56
CA ALA A 298 8.25 -1.55 31.74
C ALA A 298 7.29 -1.10 32.86
N PHE A 299 6.08 -0.63 32.53
CA PHE A 299 5.16 -0.08 33.51
C PHE A 299 4.09 -1.10 33.91
N SER A 300 4.12 -1.51 35.17
CA SER A 300 3.12 -2.36 35.81
C SER A 300 2.16 -1.54 36.68
N VAL A 301 1.16 -2.21 37.24
CA VAL A 301 0.12 -1.62 38.09
C VAL A 301 0.69 -0.79 39.25
N ALA A 302 1.75 -1.26 39.89
CA ALA A 302 2.41 -0.58 41.02
C ALA A 302 3.03 0.78 40.64
N SER A 303 3.40 0.94 39.36
CA SER A 303 4.01 2.16 38.81
C SER A 303 3.04 3.03 38.00
N SER A 304 1.73 2.74 38.07
CA SER A 304 0.70 3.39 37.24
C SER A 304 0.62 4.90 37.42
N ALA A 305 0.81 5.40 38.64
CA ALA A 305 0.81 6.84 38.96
C ALA A 305 2.00 7.59 38.32
N GLU A 306 3.09 6.88 38.03
CA GLU A 306 4.31 7.46 37.47
C GLU A 306 4.40 7.27 35.95
N ALA A 307 3.39 6.65 35.33
CA ALA A 307 3.42 6.25 33.93
C ALA A 307 3.41 7.47 32.99
N PRO A 308 4.49 7.73 32.24
CA PRO A 308 4.62 8.93 31.42
C PRO A 308 3.74 8.89 30.18
N SER A 309 3.35 10.05 29.66
CA SER A 309 2.66 10.15 28.38
C SER A 309 3.66 10.11 27.21
N VAL A 310 3.45 9.17 26.28
CA VAL A 310 4.32 8.98 25.09
C VAL A 310 4.22 10.19 24.15
N LEU A 311 3.01 10.75 24.00
CA LEU A 311 2.76 11.90 23.14
C LEU A 311 3.58 13.13 23.58
N ILE A 312 3.61 13.44 24.88
CA ILE A 312 4.36 14.60 25.39
C ILE A 312 5.87 14.36 25.22
N HIS A 313 6.36 13.15 25.47
CA HIS A 313 7.76 12.81 25.20
C HIS A 313 8.13 12.99 23.73
N PHE A 314 7.24 12.63 22.81
CA PHE A 314 7.45 12.80 21.38
C PHE A 314 7.44 14.28 20.97
N ILE A 315 6.54 15.10 21.54
CA ILE A 315 6.51 16.55 21.29
C ILE A 315 7.77 17.24 21.84
N ASN A 316 8.11 16.94 23.10
CA ASN A 316 9.28 17.51 23.77
C ASN A 316 10.60 17.13 23.08
N MET A 317 10.66 15.95 22.46
CA MET A 317 11.80 15.51 21.65
C MET A 317 12.10 16.49 20.50
N PHE A 318 11.08 17.00 19.79
CA PHE A 318 11.28 18.00 18.73
C PHE A 318 11.51 19.41 19.25
N LEU A 319 10.93 19.75 20.40
CA LEU A 319 11.05 21.08 21.01
C LEU A 319 12.36 21.25 21.81
N PHE A 320 13.14 20.18 22.00
CA PHE A 320 14.31 20.13 22.89
C PHE A 320 14.00 20.66 24.30
N SER A 321 12.78 20.45 24.77
CA SER A 321 12.31 20.90 26.08
C SER A 321 12.14 19.72 27.04
N GLN A 322 12.20 19.99 28.35
CA GLN A 322 11.89 19.00 29.37
C GLN A 322 10.75 19.53 30.23
N SER A 323 9.69 18.75 30.34
CA SER A 323 8.59 19.03 31.26
C SER A 323 8.91 18.43 32.64
N PRO A 324 8.92 19.22 33.73
CA PRO A 324 9.23 18.71 35.07
C PRO A 324 8.19 17.70 35.60
N THR A 325 7.00 17.68 35.00
CA THR A 325 5.88 16.80 35.36
C THR A 325 5.98 15.39 34.76
N ASN A 326 6.82 15.17 33.75
CA ASN A 326 6.89 13.89 33.03
C ASN A 326 8.25 13.24 33.27
N ARG A 327 8.26 12.10 33.98
CA ARG A 327 9.50 11.37 34.30
C ARG A 327 10.04 10.65 33.06
N PRO A 328 11.37 10.49 32.93
CA PRO A 328 11.96 9.75 31.82
C PRO A 328 11.56 8.28 31.85
N LEU A 329 11.33 7.67 30.67
CA LEU A 329 10.99 6.26 30.49
C LEU A 329 12.14 5.33 30.88
N TYR A 330 13.37 5.71 30.54
CA TYR A 330 14.57 4.90 30.75
C TYR A 330 15.78 5.80 31.05
N PRO A 331 16.81 5.29 31.75
CA PRO A 331 18.01 6.07 32.05
C PRO A 331 18.68 6.55 30.76
N HIS A 332 19.13 7.81 30.74
CA HIS A 332 19.77 8.43 29.57
C HIS A 332 18.86 8.58 28.31
N GLN A 333 17.56 8.79 28.49
CA GLN A 333 16.64 9.07 27.38
C GLN A 333 16.97 10.34 26.60
N VAL A 334 17.30 11.44 27.30
CA VAL A 334 17.57 12.76 26.70
C VAL A 334 18.67 12.72 25.63
N PRO A 335 19.89 12.20 25.90
CA PRO A 335 20.94 12.18 24.87
C PRO A 335 20.57 11.33 23.66
N VAL A 336 19.84 10.22 23.84
CA VAL A 336 19.37 9.39 22.73
C VAL A 336 18.38 10.15 21.86
N GLN A 337 17.40 10.82 22.47
CA GLN A 337 16.42 11.64 21.74
C GLN A 337 17.08 12.79 20.97
N THR A 338 18.00 13.51 21.60
CA THR A 338 18.74 14.59 20.94
C THR A 338 19.55 14.05 19.76
N PHE A 339 20.24 12.93 19.92
CA PHE A 339 21.01 12.31 18.84
C PHE A 339 20.12 11.91 17.64
N LEU A 340 18.98 11.27 17.90
CA LEU A 340 18.06 10.84 16.86
C LEU A 340 17.46 12.02 16.08
N VAL A 341 17.08 13.10 16.76
CA VAL A 341 16.55 14.31 16.10
C VAL A 341 17.63 15.00 15.27
N VAL A 342 18.85 15.13 15.79
CA VAL A 342 19.97 15.72 15.02
C VAL A 342 20.26 14.88 13.77
N LEU A 343 20.27 13.55 13.90
CA LEU A 343 20.45 12.63 12.77
C LEU A 343 19.35 12.80 11.71
N ALA A 344 18.08 12.89 12.15
CA ALA A 344 16.94 13.14 11.27
C ALA A 344 17.02 14.52 10.60
N LEU A 345 17.44 15.57 11.30
CA LEU A 345 17.62 16.90 10.71
C LEU A 345 18.73 16.93 9.65
N VAL A 346 19.83 16.20 9.86
CA VAL A 346 20.91 16.07 8.88
C VAL A 346 20.46 15.31 7.63
N SER A 347 19.56 14.33 7.76
CA SER A 347 19.04 13.60 6.59
C SER A 347 18.22 14.49 5.62
N VAL A 348 17.60 15.57 6.09
CA VAL A 348 16.73 16.42 5.26
C VAL A 348 17.51 17.15 4.15
N PRO A 349 18.60 17.89 4.44
CA PRO A 349 19.44 18.47 3.39
C PRO A 349 20.05 17.43 2.43
N VAL A 350 20.40 16.24 2.93
CA VAL A 350 20.98 15.17 2.10
C VAL A 350 19.96 14.67 1.09
N LEU A 351 18.71 14.45 1.50
CA LEU A 351 17.65 13.98 0.61
C LEU A 351 17.27 15.05 -0.42
N LEU A 352 17.25 16.33 -0.02
CA LEU A 352 16.91 17.44 -0.92
C LEU A 352 18.00 17.75 -1.95
N LEU A 353 19.27 17.79 -1.52
CA LEU A 353 20.38 18.27 -2.34
C LEU A 353 21.28 17.15 -2.89
N GLY A 354 21.22 15.94 -2.33
CA GLY A 354 22.15 14.86 -2.65
C GLY A 354 22.13 14.48 -4.13
N THR A 355 20.95 14.12 -4.66
CA THR A 355 20.82 13.69 -6.05
C THR A 355 21.02 14.79 -7.09
N PRO A 356 20.50 16.03 -6.94
CA PRO A 356 20.77 17.08 -7.93
C PRO A 356 22.26 17.48 -7.95
N LEU A 357 22.93 17.56 -6.80
CA LEU A 357 24.36 17.87 -6.75
C LEU A 357 25.21 16.75 -7.39
N TYR A 358 24.86 15.49 -7.14
CA TYR A 358 25.54 14.35 -7.77
C TYR A 358 25.42 14.39 -9.29
N LEU A 359 24.22 14.59 -9.82
CA LEU A 359 23.96 14.69 -11.26
C LEU A 359 24.67 15.91 -11.88
N CYS A 360 24.66 17.05 -11.18
CA CYS A 360 25.35 18.27 -11.61
C CYS A 360 26.88 18.04 -11.70
N SER A 361 27.47 17.43 -10.67
CA SER A 361 28.89 17.06 -10.64
C SER A 361 29.26 16.10 -11.78
N GLN A 362 28.41 15.09 -12.04
CA GLN A 362 28.61 14.16 -13.15
C GLN A 362 28.56 14.87 -14.52
N HIS A 363 27.61 15.80 -14.71
CA HIS A 363 27.49 16.58 -15.94
C HIS A 363 28.71 17.49 -16.14
N HIS A 364 29.16 18.18 -15.09
CA HIS A 364 30.36 19.02 -15.15
C HIS A 364 31.62 18.19 -15.44
N ARG A 365 31.76 17.00 -14.85
CA ARG A 365 32.88 16.09 -15.11
C ARG A 365 32.89 15.59 -16.56
N LYS A 366 31.74 15.17 -17.11
CA LYS A 366 31.59 14.78 -18.52
C LYS A 366 31.90 15.93 -19.48
N ARG A 367 31.45 17.16 -19.18
CA ARG A 367 31.80 18.36 -19.97
C ARG A 367 33.29 18.68 -19.96
N ARG A 368 33.98 18.52 -18.82
CA ARG A 368 35.43 18.73 -18.72
C ARG A 368 36.20 17.69 -19.53
N LEU A 369 35.85 16.41 -19.43
CA LEU A 369 36.45 15.36 -20.25
C LEU A 369 36.18 15.55 -21.76
N GLY A 370 34.95 15.90 -22.15
CA GLY A 370 34.62 16.18 -23.54
C GLY A 370 35.39 17.38 -24.12
N ARG A 371 35.65 18.42 -23.31
CA ARG A 371 36.51 19.55 -23.70
C ARG A 371 37.97 19.14 -23.87
N GLN A 372 38.51 18.25 -23.03
CA GLN A 372 39.87 17.72 -23.18
C GLN A 372 40.00 16.81 -24.41
N GLN A 373 39.01 15.94 -24.67
CA GLN A 373 38.99 15.09 -25.87
C GLN A 373 38.97 15.93 -27.15
N ARG A 374 38.13 16.98 -27.17
CA ARG A 374 38.00 17.90 -28.32
C ARG A 374 39.25 18.76 -28.54
N LYS A 375 39.98 19.11 -27.47
CA LYS A 375 41.30 19.75 -27.57
C LYS A 375 42.38 18.79 -28.08
N LYS A 376 42.35 17.53 -27.66
CA LYS A 376 43.28 16.48 -28.16
C LYS A 376 43.04 16.16 -29.62
N THR A 377 41.80 15.99 -30.05
CA THR A 377 41.50 15.82 -31.48
C THR A 377 41.90 17.08 -32.25
N ALA A 378 41.49 18.28 -31.85
CA ALA A 378 41.89 19.51 -32.54
C ALA A 378 43.42 19.69 -32.62
N PHE A 379 44.17 19.22 -31.63
CA PHE A 379 45.64 19.22 -31.66
C PHE A 379 46.19 18.19 -32.67
N CYS A 380 45.64 16.97 -32.74
CA CYS A 380 46.01 15.97 -33.75
C CYS A 380 45.77 16.47 -35.19
N TRP A 381 44.64 17.13 -35.45
CA TRP A 381 44.33 17.72 -36.77
C TRP A 381 45.24 18.90 -37.13
N ALA A 382 45.79 19.63 -36.14
CA ALA A 382 46.70 20.75 -36.38
C ALA A 382 48.16 20.31 -36.66
N THR A 383 48.51 19.05 -36.39
CA THR A 383 49.85 18.48 -36.62
C THR A 383 50.02 17.79 -37.98
N GLU A 384 48.96 17.67 -38.79
CA GLU A 384 48.99 16.99 -40.10
C GLU A 384 49.06 17.92 -41.33
N ASP A 385 49.27 19.23 -41.16
CA ASP A 385 49.43 20.15 -42.31
C ASP A 385 50.90 20.25 -42.76
N SER A 386 51.26 19.46 -43.78
CA SER A 386 52.37 19.75 -44.72
C SER A 386 51.79 20.37 -46.00
N PRO A 387 52.45 21.36 -46.64
CA PRO A 387 51.86 22.09 -47.75
C PRO A 387 52.10 21.37 -49.08
N SER A 388 51.04 20.99 -49.79
CA SER A 388 51.12 20.69 -51.22
C SER A 388 49.92 21.23 -51.98
N LEU A 389 50.23 22.19 -52.86
CA LEU A 389 49.35 22.81 -53.82
C LEU A 389 48.96 21.86 -54.97
N ASN A 390 47.75 22.11 -55.48
CA ASN A 390 47.23 21.92 -56.85
C ASN A 390 46.60 20.58 -57.27
N GLY A 391 45.38 20.71 -57.81
CA GLY A 391 44.81 19.78 -58.79
C GLY A 391 43.32 19.51 -58.59
N ALA A 392 42.46 20.22 -59.30
CA ALA A 392 41.01 20.07 -59.28
C ALA A 392 40.52 18.68 -59.76
N GLN A 393 39.47 18.12 -59.15
CA GLN A 393 38.23 17.67 -59.81
C GLN A 393 37.22 17.06 -58.81
N GLU A 394 35.95 17.25 -59.17
CA GLU A 394 34.68 16.94 -58.50
C GLU A 394 34.53 15.58 -57.79
N GLN A 395 33.83 15.59 -56.65
CA GLN A 395 32.54 14.89 -56.53
C GLN A 395 31.70 15.42 -55.37
N GLU A 396 30.52 15.92 -55.72
CA GLU A 396 29.45 16.31 -54.82
C GLU A 396 28.88 15.10 -54.08
N ALA A 397 28.64 15.26 -52.78
CA ALA A 397 27.59 14.56 -52.05
C ALA A 397 26.82 15.58 -51.21
N TRP A 398 25.72 16.09 -51.77
CA TRP A 398 24.60 16.65 -51.03
C TRP A 398 24.05 15.57 -50.06
N GLY A 399 23.52 15.81 -48.87
CA GLY A 399 23.12 17.01 -48.16
C GLY A 399 22.08 16.58 -47.11
N ALA A 400 22.11 17.18 -45.92
CA ALA A 400 20.93 17.40 -45.08
C ALA A 400 21.27 18.45 -44.03
N GLN A 401 20.88 19.69 -44.35
CA GLN A 401 20.80 20.82 -43.44
C GLN A 401 19.91 20.47 -42.23
N GLU A 402 20.23 21.04 -41.07
CA GLU A 402 19.27 21.93 -40.40
C GLU A 402 19.94 22.80 -39.32
N GLY A 403 19.88 24.11 -39.56
CA GLY A 403 19.53 25.10 -38.54
C GLY A 403 20.54 25.40 -37.43
N GLN A 404 21.61 26.12 -37.77
CA GLN A 404 22.23 27.06 -36.81
C GLN A 404 21.18 28.11 -36.41
N SER A 405 20.64 27.98 -35.20
CA SER A 405 20.14 29.12 -34.44
C SER A 405 21.16 29.42 -33.33
N HIS A 406 21.82 30.56 -33.46
CA HIS A 406 22.56 31.21 -32.39
C HIS A 406 21.67 31.24 -31.14
N VAL A 407 22.03 30.48 -30.10
CA VAL A 407 21.45 30.70 -28.78
C VAL A 407 22.57 30.94 -27.79
N GLY A 408 22.60 32.18 -27.31
CA GLY A 408 23.53 32.65 -26.31
C GLY A 408 23.47 31.89 -24.99
N PRO A 409 24.30 32.28 -24.00
CA PRO A 409 24.45 31.59 -22.72
C PRO A 409 23.16 31.44 -21.91
N THR A 410 22.09 32.15 -22.29
CA THR A 410 20.74 32.15 -21.72
C THR A 410 19.99 30.81 -21.81
N ARG A 411 20.19 29.96 -22.83
CA ARG A 411 19.52 28.62 -22.88
C ARG A 411 20.11 27.59 -21.92
N THR A 412 21.34 27.81 -21.47
CA THR A 412 21.99 26.94 -20.48
C THR A 412 21.50 27.28 -19.08
N PHE A 413 21.15 28.54 -18.84
CA PHE A 413 20.57 29.01 -17.59
C PHE A 413 19.08 28.61 -17.47
N SER A 414 18.30 28.60 -18.56
CA SER A 414 16.92 28.07 -18.54
C SER A 414 16.84 26.55 -18.37
N LYS A 415 17.89 25.80 -18.76
CA LYS A 415 18.06 24.37 -18.40
C LYS A 415 18.69 24.14 -17.02
N PHE A 416 19.11 25.21 -16.32
CA PHE A 416 19.66 25.16 -14.95
C PHE A 416 18.62 25.59 -13.93
N CYS A 417 17.87 26.66 -14.21
CA CYS A 417 16.66 27.04 -13.48
C CYS A 417 15.45 26.18 -13.85
N GLY A 418 15.39 25.51 -15.00
CA GLY A 418 14.29 24.58 -15.28
C GLY A 418 14.23 23.43 -14.27
N PRO A 419 15.35 22.73 -13.97
CA PRO A 419 15.39 21.70 -12.94
C PRO A 419 15.57 22.24 -11.52
N PHE A 420 15.98 23.49 -11.31
CA PHE A 420 16.11 24.09 -9.96
C PHE A 420 14.83 24.83 -9.55
N ALA A 421 14.15 25.50 -10.50
CA ALA A 421 12.79 26.01 -10.35
C ALA A 421 11.77 24.89 -10.47
N ASN A 422 11.89 23.89 -11.36
CA ASN A 422 11.07 22.67 -11.23
C ASN A 422 11.52 21.82 -10.03
N ALA A 423 12.77 21.84 -9.54
CA ALA A 423 13.04 21.20 -8.23
C ALA A 423 12.42 22.00 -7.09
N CYS A 424 12.34 23.33 -7.16
CA CYS A 424 11.65 24.16 -6.17
C CYS A 424 10.10 24.13 -6.31
N GLU A 425 9.56 23.97 -7.52
CA GLU A 425 8.13 23.95 -7.87
C GLU A 425 7.58 22.52 -7.82
N PHE A 426 8.41 21.49 -8.03
CA PHE A 426 8.17 20.10 -7.63
C PHE A 426 8.48 19.87 -6.14
N SER A 427 9.27 20.73 -5.48
CA SER A 427 9.34 20.79 -4.01
C SER A 427 8.12 21.48 -3.39
N TYR A 428 7.43 22.34 -4.14
CA TYR A 428 6.18 23.00 -3.77
C TYR A 428 5.01 22.39 -4.56
N VAL A 429 4.72 21.09 -4.36
CA VAL A 429 3.41 20.37 -4.55
C VAL A 429 3.69 18.86 -4.73
N PRO A 430 3.03 17.98 -3.95
CA PRO A 430 3.54 17.33 -2.76
C PRO A 430 4.04 15.90 -3.04
N SER A 431 5.35 15.64 -2.98
CA SER A 431 5.83 14.26 -2.87
C SER A 431 6.35 13.92 -1.48
N PHE A 432 6.89 14.87 -0.71
CA PHE A 432 7.19 14.66 0.72
C PHE A 432 7.23 15.98 1.49
N PRO A 433 6.12 16.41 2.14
CA PRO A 433 6.20 17.33 3.25
C PRO A 433 6.39 16.48 4.52
N PRO A 434 7.57 16.51 5.18
CA PRO A 434 7.79 15.79 6.45
C PRO A 434 6.82 16.22 7.57
N SER A 435 6.14 17.37 7.40
CA SER A 435 5.08 17.85 8.29
C SER A 435 3.65 17.49 7.86
N CYS A 436 3.37 17.24 6.56
CA CYS A 436 2.02 16.88 6.11
C CYS A 436 1.74 15.38 6.17
N ILE A 437 2.78 14.54 6.13
CA ILE A 437 2.64 13.10 6.39
C ILE A 437 2.26 12.88 7.85
N THR A 438 2.77 13.69 8.80
CA THR A 438 2.48 13.54 10.24
C THR A 438 1.31 14.40 10.77
N ALA A 439 1.01 15.55 10.16
CA ALA A 439 -0.11 16.40 10.59
C ALA A 439 -1.44 16.09 9.87
N GLY A 440 -1.38 15.66 8.60
CA GLY A 440 -2.53 15.03 7.95
C GLY A 440 -2.93 13.73 8.65
N GLU A 441 -1.95 13.13 9.31
CA GLU A 441 -2.06 11.95 10.15
C GLU A 441 -3.01 12.13 11.35
N GLY A 442 -3.16 13.31 11.97
CA GLY A 442 -4.20 13.50 13.00
C GLY A 442 -5.63 13.23 12.50
N ARG A 443 -5.89 13.47 11.20
CA ARG A 443 -7.13 13.13 10.49
C ARG A 443 -7.09 11.75 9.81
N PHE A 444 -5.90 11.19 9.60
CA PHE A 444 -5.62 9.88 8.97
C PHE A 444 -5.67 8.73 9.99
N TRP A 445 -5.08 8.95 11.18
CA TRP A 445 -5.12 8.10 12.37
C TRP A 445 -6.55 7.96 12.89
N GLY A 446 -7.34 9.05 12.92
CA GLY A 446 -8.77 9.00 13.26
C GLY A 446 -9.63 8.15 12.31
N ARG A 447 -9.17 7.93 11.05
CA ARG A 447 -9.82 7.05 10.07
C ARG A 447 -9.29 5.62 10.08
N LEU A 448 -8.09 5.40 10.63
CA LEU A 448 -7.50 4.08 10.89
C LEU A 448 -7.90 3.53 12.27
N VAL A 449 -8.46 4.36 13.16
CA VAL A 449 -9.18 3.87 14.33
C VAL A 449 -10.40 3.10 13.80
N PRO A 450 -10.54 1.80 14.08
CA PRO A 450 -11.75 1.04 13.81
C PRO A 450 -12.85 1.43 14.80
N MET A 451 -13.18 2.72 14.84
CA MET A 451 -14.18 3.31 15.73
C MET A 451 -15.61 3.24 15.20
N PRO A 452 -15.91 3.28 13.88
CA PRO A 452 -17.30 3.17 13.45
C PRO A 452 -17.95 1.77 13.62
N PRO A 453 -17.32 0.64 13.22
CA PRO A 453 -18.10 -0.61 13.09
C PRO A 453 -18.54 -1.20 14.42
N ALA A 454 -17.66 -1.18 15.43
CA ALA A 454 -17.96 -1.73 16.75
C ALA A 454 -19.09 -0.93 17.43
N GLU A 455 -18.99 0.41 17.43
CA GLU A 455 -19.99 1.28 18.05
C GLU A 455 -21.34 1.24 17.31
N LEU A 456 -21.33 1.26 15.97
CA LEU A 456 -22.58 1.17 15.20
C LEU A 456 -23.26 -0.19 15.41
N SER A 457 -22.48 -1.28 15.45
CA SER A 457 -23.00 -2.61 15.74
C SER A 457 -23.58 -2.72 17.17
N GLU A 458 -22.97 -2.04 18.15
CA GLU A 458 -23.47 -1.98 19.52
C GLU A 458 -24.79 -1.22 19.61
N VAL A 459 -24.85 -0.04 19.00
CA VAL A 459 -26.08 0.76 18.96
C VAL A 459 -27.20 -0.02 18.29
N LEU A 460 -26.92 -0.69 17.17
CA LEU A 460 -27.91 -1.49 16.46
C LEU A 460 -28.39 -2.68 17.32
N TRP A 461 -27.49 -3.36 18.04
CA TRP A 461 -27.85 -4.41 18.98
C TRP A 461 -28.73 -3.89 20.13
N VAL A 462 -28.35 -2.77 20.75
CA VAL A 462 -29.07 -2.20 21.90
C VAL A 462 -30.43 -1.62 21.47
N MET A 463 -30.52 -1.01 20.30
CA MET A 463 -31.77 -0.39 19.83
C MET A 463 -32.76 -1.42 19.27
N VAL A 464 -32.29 -2.51 18.65
CA VAL A 464 -33.18 -3.49 17.99
C VAL A 464 -33.32 -4.76 18.83
N MET A 465 -32.21 -5.46 19.11
CA MET A 465 -32.25 -6.78 19.76
C MET A 465 -32.60 -6.71 21.25
N ARG A 466 -32.07 -5.72 21.98
CA ARG A 466 -32.37 -5.59 23.42
C ARG A 466 -33.85 -5.30 23.67
N ILE A 467 -34.48 -4.47 22.84
CA ILE A 467 -35.92 -4.17 22.93
C ILE A 467 -36.74 -5.42 22.60
N GLY A 468 -36.38 -6.13 21.52
CA GLY A 468 -37.04 -7.38 21.13
C GLY A 468 -37.01 -8.46 22.22
N LEU A 469 -35.86 -8.62 22.90
CA LEU A 469 -35.69 -9.57 24.00
C LEU A 469 -36.36 -9.10 25.32
N GLY A 470 -36.54 -7.79 25.51
CA GLY A 470 -37.17 -7.22 26.70
C GLY A 470 -38.71 -7.35 26.71
N MET A 471 -39.34 -7.38 25.54
CA MET A 471 -40.79 -7.50 25.39
C MET A 471 -41.31 -8.94 25.55
N SER A 472 -40.43 -9.94 25.47
CA SER A 472 -40.77 -11.37 25.53
C SER A 472 -40.70 -11.93 26.95
N ARG A 473 -41.77 -11.79 27.75
CA ARG A 473 -41.96 -12.58 29.00
C ARG A 473 -42.91 -13.77 28.85
N GLU A 474 -43.79 -13.75 27.85
CA GLU A 474 -44.76 -14.82 27.55
C GLU A 474 -44.28 -15.64 26.33
N LEU A 475 -44.06 -16.96 26.49
CA LEU A 475 -43.41 -17.83 25.49
C LEU A 475 -44.05 -17.80 24.08
N GLY A 476 -45.37 -17.59 23.99
CA GLY A 476 -46.10 -17.59 22.72
C GLY A 476 -46.05 -16.28 21.94
N MET A 477 -46.11 -15.13 22.62
CA MET A 477 -46.02 -13.80 22.01
C MET A 477 -44.56 -13.40 21.73
N ALA A 478 -43.62 -14.02 22.44
CA ALA A 478 -42.19 -13.84 22.24
C ALA A 478 -41.73 -14.21 20.83
N SER A 479 -42.15 -15.38 20.31
CA SER A 479 -41.71 -15.85 19.00
C SER A 479 -42.30 -15.01 17.85
N LEU A 480 -43.56 -14.59 17.97
CA LEU A 480 -44.25 -13.78 16.96
C LEU A 480 -43.59 -12.39 16.79
N VAL A 481 -43.12 -11.78 17.89
CA VAL A 481 -42.46 -10.47 17.87
C VAL A 481 -40.97 -10.58 17.57
N LEU A 482 -40.29 -11.63 18.02
CA LEU A 482 -38.85 -11.79 17.84
C LEU A 482 -38.46 -12.05 16.38
N VAL A 483 -39.24 -12.83 15.62
CA VAL A 483 -38.94 -13.15 14.22
C VAL A 483 -38.85 -11.90 13.32
N PRO A 484 -39.84 -10.99 13.29
CA PRO A 484 -39.74 -9.78 12.48
C PRO A 484 -38.67 -8.80 12.99
N VAL A 485 -38.45 -8.72 14.30
CA VAL A 485 -37.37 -7.89 14.88
C VAL A 485 -35.99 -8.43 14.48
N PHE A 486 -35.80 -9.74 14.52
CA PHE A 486 -34.56 -10.38 14.07
C PHE A 486 -34.38 -10.24 12.55
N ALA A 487 -35.46 -10.36 11.75
CA ALA A 487 -35.39 -10.12 10.31
C ALA A 487 -34.98 -8.68 10.00
N ALA A 488 -35.54 -7.69 10.71
CA ALA A 488 -35.14 -6.29 10.58
C ALA A 488 -33.67 -6.08 10.99
N PHE A 489 -33.24 -6.68 12.10
CA PHE A 489 -31.83 -6.69 12.52
C PHE A 489 -30.94 -7.26 11.41
N ALA A 490 -31.24 -8.44 10.87
CA ALA A 490 -30.44 -9.10 9.85
C ALA A 490 -30.35 -8.29 8.54
N VAL A 491 -31.43 -7.65 8.11
CA VAL A 491 -31.41 -6.80 6.90
C VAL A 491 -30.55 -5.55 7.14
N LEU A 492 -30.69 -4.90 8.30
CA LEU A 492 -29.91 -3.71 8.63
C LEU A 492 -28.43 -4.02 8.81
N THR A 493 -28.07 -5.15 9.43
CA THR A 493 -26.67 -5.56 9.56
C THR A 493 -26.04 -5.86 8.20
N VAL A 494 -26.75 -6.54 7.29
CA VAL A 494 -26.21 -6.80 5.95
C VAL A 494 -26.09 -5.51 5.13
N ALA A 495 -27.12 -4.66 5.12
CA ALA A 495 -27.11 -3.47 4.27
C ALA A 495 -26.16 -2.38 4.78
N ILE A 496 -26.17 -2.10 6.08
CA ILE A 496 -25.41 -0.97 6.66
C ILE A 496 -24.02 -1.46 7.08
N LEU A 497 -23.94 -2.41 8.00
CA LEU A 497 -22.65 -2.84 8.56
C LEU A 497 -21.81 -3.59 7.53
N LEU A 498 -22.39 -4.56 6.81
CA LEU A 498 -21.60 -5.38 5.89
C LEU A 498 -21.31 -4.68 4.56
N VAL A 499 -22.32 -4.14 3.87
CA VAL A 499 -22.11 -3.53 2.54
C VAL A 499 -21.53 -2.12 2.63
N MET A 500 -22.16 -1.20 3.36
CA MET A 500 -21.73 0.21 3.36
C MET A 500 -20.42 0.41 4.12
N GLU A 501 -20.29 -0.12 5.34
CA GLU A 501 -19.04 0.01 6.10
C GLU A 501 -17.93 -0.89 5.53
N GLY A 502 -18.26 -2.09 5.05
CA GLY A 502 -17.30 -2.96 4.36
C GLY A 502 -16.70 -2.30 3.11
N LEU A 503 -17.51 -1.64 2.28
CA LEU A 503 -17.01 -0.88 1.12
C LEU A 503 -16.12 0.30 1.54
N SER A 504 -16.51 1.02 2.61
CA SER A 504 -15.72 2.13 3.15
C SER A 504 -14.34 1.67 3.64
N ALA A 505 -14.31 0.59 4.43
CA ALA A 505 -13.07 -0.02 4.90
C ALA A 505 -12.21 -0.54 3.74
N PHE A 506 -12.82 -1.13 2.71
CA PHE A 506 -12.13 -1.56 1.50
C PHE A 506 -11.43 -0.39 0.78
N LEU A 507 -12.13 0.73 0.57
CA LEU A 507 -11.55 1.91 -0.09
C LEU A 507 -10.44 2.56 0.73
N HIS A 508 -10.56 2.56 2.05
CA HIS A 508 -9.50 3.05 2.93
C HIS A 508 -8.25 2.17 2.91
N ALA A 509 -8.42 0.84 2.96
CA ALA A 509 -7.31 -0.11 2.79
C ALA A 509 -6.64 0.04 1.42
N LEU A 510 -7.43 0.32 0.38
CA LEU A 510 -6.92 0.50 -0.99
C LEU A 510 -6.10 1.78 -1.10
N ARG A 511 -6.60 2.89 -0.54
CA ARG A 511 -5.84 4.14 -0.46
C ARG A 511 -4.48 3.94 0.22
N LEU A 512 -4.46 3.23 1.36
CA LEU A 512 -3.25 2.89 2.11
C LEU A 512 -2.18 2.20 1.26
N HIS A 513 -2.60 1.38 0.29
CA HIS A 513 -1.67 0.72 -0.61
C HIS A 513 -1.21 1.61 -1.75
N TRP A 514 -2.12 2.39 -2.34
CA TRP A 514 -1.80 3.25 -3.48
C TRP A 514 -0.94 4.45 -3.09
N VAL A 515 -1.27 5.15 -2.02
CA VAL A 515 -0.62 6.41 -1.66
C VAL A 515 0.56 6.19 -0.72
N GLU A 516 0.44 5.32 0.28
CA GLU A 516 1.45 5.19 1.33
C GLU A 516 2.46 4.07 1.06
N PHE A 517 2.04 2.96 0.45
CA PHE A 517 2.92 1.84 0.14
C PHE A 517 3.59 1.97 -1.24
N GLN A 518 2.80 2.13 -2.30
CA GLN A 518 3.30 2.13 -3.68
C GLN A 518 4.16 3.36 -3.99
N ASN A 519 3.83 4.53 -3.46
CA ASN A 519 4.59 5.77 -3.67
C ASN A 519 6.07 5.68 -3.22
N LYS A 520 6.45 4.67 -2.44
CA LYS A 520 7.83 4.47 -1.97
C LYS A 520 8.75 3.79 -2.98
N PHE A 521 8.22 2.95 -3.87
CA PHE A 521 9.06 2.15 -4.77
C PHE A 521 8.50 1.98 -6.18
N TYR A 522 7.22 2.28 -6.38
CA TYR A 522 6.48 2.04 -7.60
C TYR A 522 6.20 3.36 -8.34
N THR A 523 6.79 3.49 -9.52
CA THR A 523 6.72 4.71 -10.33
C THR A 523 5.47 4.79 -11.22
N GLY A 524 4.94 3.65 -11.66
CA GLY A 524 3.62 3.56 -12.32
C GLY A 524 3.50 4.24 -13.69
N THR A 525 4.61 4.58 -14.37
CA THR A 525 4.61 5.29 -15.67
C THR A 525 4.69 4.37 -16.89
N GLY A 526 4.56 3.06 -16.71
CA GLY A 526 4.62 2.09 -17.80
C GLY A 526 3.30 1.94 -18.57
N TYR A 527 3.33 1.11 -19.61
CA TYR A 527 2.13 0.72 -20.36
C TYR A 527 2.04 -0.80 -20.46
N LYS A 528 0.80 -1.31 -20.37
CA LYS A 528 0.52 -2.75 -20.32
C LYS A 528 0.62 -3.36 -21.71
N LEU A 529 1.22 -4.54 -21.81
CA LEU A 529 1.17 -5.34 -23.03
C LEU A 529 -0.25 -5.89 -23.23
N SER A 530 -0.99 -5.31 -24.19
CA SER A 530 -2.24 -5.87 -24.71
C SER A 530 -1.96 -6.59 -26.03
N PRO A 531 -1.73 -7.91 -26.03
CA PRO A 531 -1.46 -8.64 -27.26
C PRO A 531 -2.71 -8.71 -28.15
N PHE A 532 -2.52 -8.63 -29.46
CA PHE A 532 -3.61 -8.85 -30.40
C PHE A 532 -4.10 -10.30 -30.30
N THR A 533 -5.32 -10.48 -29.80
CA THR A 533 -5.96 -11.78 -29.64
C THR A 533 -7.39 -11.69 -30.17
N PHE A 534 -7.87 -12.76 -30.81
CA PHE A 534 -9.29 -12.89 -31.10
C PHE A 534 -9.99 -13.31 -29.81
N GLU A 535 -10.53 -12.35 -29.07
CA GLU A 535 -11.51 -12.68 -28.04
C GLU A 535 -12.77 -13.16 -28.76
N VAL A 536 -13.19 -14.39 -28.46
CA VAL A 536 -14.47 -14.90 -28.92
C VAL A 536 -15.54 -14.09 -28.21
N GLU A 537 -16.15 -13.14 -28.93
CA GLU A 537 -17.34 -12.43 -28.48
C GLU A 537 -18.42 -13.49 -28.15
N GLN A 538 -18.65 -13.74 -26.87
CA GLN A 538 -19.65 -14.70 -26.39
C GLN A 538 -21.09 -14.20 -26.56
N SER A 539 -21.32 -13.15 -27.35
CA SER A 539 -22.62 -12.54 -27.61
C SER A 539 -23.48 -13.30 -28.66
N ALA A 540 -23.12 -14.54 -29.01
CA ALA A 540 -23.86 -15.35 -30.00
C ALA A 540 -23.94 -16.86 -29.67
N LEU A 541 -24.20 -17.19 -28.41
CA LEU A 541 -24.78 -18.47 -27.96
C LEU A 541 -25.88 -18.16 -26.94
#